data_AF-A0A965JUJ0-F1
#
_entry.id   AF-A0A965JUJ0-F1
#
_cell.length_a   1.000
_cell.length_b   1.000
_cell.length_c   1.000
_cell.angle_alpha   90.00
_cell.angle_beta   90.00
_cell.angle_gamma   90.00
#
_symmetry.space_group_name_H-M   'P 1'
#
loop_
_entity.id
_entity.type
_entity.pdbx_description
1 polymer ?
#
loop_
_entity_poly.entity_id
_entity_poly.type
_entity_poly.pdbx_seq_one_letter_code
_entity_poly.pdbx_strand_id
1 'polypeptide(L)' 'DPGYLLKSSDIPSAHKGTSHGSSFNYDTHVPLLWYGKNITKGDVFTPYQIIDIAPTLSHLLNLQQTGAMTGIPIQEIFRK' A
#
# COMPACT_ATOMS: atom_id res chain seq x y z
N ASP A 1 16.68 -12.45 -6.91
CA ASP A 1 15.77 -12.11 -8.00
C ASP A 1 14.30 -12.35 -7.60
N PRO A 2 13.48 -11.29 -7.33
CA PRO A 2 12.11 -11.39 -6.79
C PRO A 2 10.94 -10.68 -7.58
N GLY A 3 10.00 -11.45 -8.20
CA GLY A 3 8.73 -11.15 -8.91
C GLY A 3 8.46 -11.92 -10.24
N TYR A 4 7.61 -12.96 -10.41
CA TYR A 4 6.72 -13.79 -9.57
C TYR A 4 6.37 -15.17 -10.25
N LEU A 5 6.13 -16.25 -9.49
CA LEU A 5 5.58 -17.54 -10.00
C LEU A 5 4.18 -17.89 -9.44
N LEU A 6 3.31 -18.42 -10.32
CA LEU A 6 1.99 -18.96 -9.96
C LEU A 6 2.08 -20.41 -9.46
N LYS A 7 1.42 -20.67 -8.32
CA LYS A 7 1.40 -21.92 -7.55
C LYS A 7 0.66 -23.11 -8.21
N SER A 8 0.44 -23.09 -9.52
CA SER A 8 -0.28 -24.14 -10.26
C SER A 8 0.64 -25.21 -10.86
N SER A 9 1.94 -24.93 -10.99
CA SER A 9 2.95 -25.89 -11.42
C SER A 9 4.36 -25.45 -11.02
N ASP A 10 4.87 -25.94 -9.89
CA ASP A 10 6.21 -25.65 -9.38
C ASP A 10 7.30 -26.45 -10.15
N ILE A 11 7.42 -26.19 -11.46
CA ILE A 11 8.42 -26.80 -12.35
C ILE A 11 9.64 -25.89 -12.53
N PRO A 12 10.88 -26.38 -12.31
CA PRO A 12 12.11 -25.56 -12.36
C PRO A 12 12.31 -24.74 -13.65
N SER A 13 11.78 -25.21 -14.78
CA SER A 13 11.87 -24.54 -16.09
C SER A 13 11.03 -23.25 -16.20
N ALA A 14 10.07 -23.01 -15.31
CA ALA A 14 9.24 -21.81 -15.29
C ALA A 14 9.92 -20.60 -14.61
N HIS A 15 10.92 -20.84 -13.75
CA HIS A 15 11.66 -19.78 -13.05
C HIS A 15 12.65 -19.07 -14.00
N LYS A 16 12.17 -18.08 -14.75
CA LYS A 16 13.02 -17.14 -15.50
C LYS A 16 12.88 -15.73 -14.96
N GLY A 17 13.99 -15.18 -14.48
CA GLY A 17 14.00 -13.96 -13.69
C GLY A 17 13.73 -14.26 -12.22
N THR A 18 12.58 -13.82 -11.73
CA THR A 18 12.42 -13.30 -10.37
C THR A 18 11.19 -13.96 -9.66
N SER A 19 11.10 -14.09 -8.30
CA SER A 19 9.82 -14.43 -7.58
C SER A 19 9.39 -13.56 -6.34
N HIS A 20 8.17 -12.96 -6.34
CA HIS A 20 7.65 -12.02 -5.31
C HIS A 20 6.53 -12.65 -4.45
N GLY A 21 5.84 -11.84 -3.63
CA GLY A 21 4.69 -12.28 -2.82
C GLY A 21 5.10 -13.04 -1.56
N SER A 22 6.34 -12.88 -1.14
CA SER A 22 6.82 -13.24 0.19
C SER A 22 6.37 -12.21 1.24
N SER A 23 6.50 -12.56 2.52
CA SER A 23 6.22 -11.63 3.63
C SER A 23 7.40 -10.69 3.95
N PHE A 24 8.46 -10.66 3.14
CA PHE A 24 9.65 -9.86 3.41
C PHE A 24 9.51 -8.41 2.91
N ASN A 25 10.23 -7.48 3.56
CA ASN A 25 10.13 -6.05 3.30
C ASN A 25 10.35 -5.63 1.83
N TYR A 26 11.07 -6.41 1.01
CA TYR A 26 11.26 -6.10 -0.41
C TYR A 26 9.99 -6.33 -1.27
N ASP A 27 9.05 -7.16 -0.80
CA ASP A 27 7.75 -7.38 -1.44
C ASP A 27 6.62 -6.57 -0.77
N THR A 28 6.79 -6.17 0.50
CA THR A 28 5.73 -5.53 1.30
C THR A 28 5.91 -4.02 1.53
N HIS A 29 7.13 -3.48 1.40
CA HIS A 29 7.36 -2.04 1.49
C HIS A 29 7.11 -1.37 0.13
N VAL A 30 5.95 -0.72 0.00
CA VAL A 30 5.55 0.00 -1.22
C VAL A 30 5.54 1.52 -1.01
N PRO A 31 5.91 2.32 -2.02
CA PRO A 31 5.81 3.78 -1.93
C PRO A 31 4.35 4.24 -1.97
N LEU A 32 4.04 5.30 -1.22
CA LEU A 32 2.71 5.93 -1.18
C LEU A 32 2.85 7.44 -1.39
N LEU A 33 2.28 7.96 -2.47
CA LEU A 33 2.28 9.39 -2.80
C LEU A 33 0.85 9.93 -2.76
N TRP A 34 0.64 10.97 -1.94
CA TRP A 34 -0.58 11.78 -1.99
C TRP A 34 -0.25 13.10 -2.69
N TYR A 35 -1.12 13.50 -3.63
CA TYR A 35 -0.92 14.71 -4.42
C TYR A 35 -2.28 15.32 -4.80
N GLY A 36 -2.38 16.64 -4.75
CA GLY A 36 -3.57 17.37 -5.17
C GLY A 36 -3.84 18.62 -4.34
N LYS A 37 -5.03 19.19 -4.53
CA LYS A 37 -5.50 20.36 -3.77
C LYS A 37 -5.62 20.00 -2.28
N ASN A 38 -5.09 20.88 -1.42
CA ASN A 38 -5.07 20.74 0.04
C ASN A 38 -4.24 19.57 0.60
N ILE A 39 -3.37 18.93 -0.20
CA ILE A 39 -2.36 17.99 0.32
C ILE A 39 -1.10 18.78 0.69
N THR A 40 -0.69 18.74 1.95
CA THR A 40 0.51 19.43 2.45
C THR A 40 1.79 18.72 1.98
N LYS A 41 2.78 19.48 1.51
CA LYS A 41 4.08 18.93 1.08
C LYS A 41 4.93 18.55 2.30
N GLY A 42 5.27 17.28 2.41
CA GLY A 42 6.26 16.77 3.36
C GLY A 42 6.48 15.27 3.16
N ASP A 43 7.55 14.75 3.77
CA ASP A 43 7.85 13.32 3.80
C ASP A 43 7.33 12.72 5.11
N VAL A 44 6.77 11.51 5.06
CA VAL A 44 6.17 10.83 6.22
C VAL A 44 6.94 9.54 6.49
N PHE A 45 7.63 9.51 7.65
CA PHE A 45 8.41 8.35 8.10
C PHE A 45 7.68 7.49 9.14
N THR A 46 6.46 7.88 9.53
CA THR A 46 5.55 7.07 10.35
C THR A 46 5.18 5.79 9.58
N PRO A 47 5.28 4.58 10.17
CA PRO A 47 4.89 3.34 9.50
C PRO A 47 3.36 3.23 9.38
N TYR A 48 2.89 2.90 8.18
CA TYR A 48 1.47 2.67 7.86
C TYR A 48 1.27 1.35 7.14
N GLN A 49 0.01 0.94 6.94
CA GLN A 49 -0.38 -0.29 6.26
C GLN A 49 -1.21 0.02 5.00
N ILE A 50 -1.19 -0.88 4.02
CA ILE A 50 -1.92 -0.69 2.74
C ILE A 50 -3.44 -0.51 2.97
N ILE A 51 -3.99 -1.10 4.05
CA ILE A 51 -5.39 -0.96 4.47
C ILE A 51 -5.78 0.47 4.91
N ASP A 52 -4.80 1.34 5.22
CA ASP A 52 -5.04 2.71 5.68
C ASP A 52 -5.35 3.67 4.51
N ILE A 53 -5.00 3.30 3.28
CA ILE A 53 -5.18 4.13 2.08
C ILE A 53 -6.67 4.42 1.82
N ALA A 54 -7.52 3.39 1.91
CA ALA A 54 -8.95 3.53 1.65
C ALA A 54 -9.69 4.46 2.64
N PRO A 55 -9.58 4.29 3.98
CA PRO A 55 -10.23 5.20 4.93
C PRO A 55 -9.63 6.61 4.90
N THR A 56 -8.34 6.75 4.57
CA THR A 56 -7.72 8.06 4.28
C THR A 56 -8.41 8.77 3.11
N LEU A 57 -8.61 8.07 1.98
CA LEU A 57 -9.29 8.62 0.82
C LEU A 57 -10.78 8.95 1.11
N SER A 58 -11.48 8.08 1.85
CA SER A 58 -12.86 8.39 2.29
C SER A 58 -12.92 9.67 3.11
N HIS A 59 -11.98 9.88 4.03
CA HIS A 59 -11.91 11.11 4.83
C HIS A 59 -11.59 12.35 3.96
N LEU A 60 -10.63 12.28 3.04
CA LEU A 60 -10.33 13.36 2.08
C LEU A 60 -11.57 13.78 1.26
N LEU A 61 -12.39 12.81 0.87
CA LEU A 61 -13.59 13.01 0.06
C LEU A 61 -14.86 13.32 0.88
N ASN A 62 -14.76 13.39 2.22
CA ASN A 62 -15.90 13.55 3.14
C ASN A 62 -16.97 12.45 2.98
N LEU A 63 -16.53 11.21 2.72
CA LEU A 63 -17.38 10.03 2.57
C LEU A 63 -17.41 9.20 3.86
N GLN A 64 -18.56 8.58 4.12
CA GLN A 64 -18.74 7.67 5.25
C GLN A 64 -17.84 6.43 5.14
N GLN A 65 -17.12 6.09 6.21
CA GLN A 65 -16.34 4.85 6.27
C GLN A 65 -17.28 3.63 6.25
N THR A 66 -17.05 2.72 5.30
CA THR A 66 -17.74 1.43 5.22
C THR A 66 -17.18 0.44 6.24
N GLY A 67 -18.02 -0.46 6.76
CA GLY A 67 -17.61 -1.48 7.74
C GLY A 67 -16.61 -2.53 7.24
N ALA A 68 -16.23 -2.49 5.96
CA ALA A 68 -15.20 -3.34 5.38
C ALA A 68 -13.78 -2.73 5.46
N MET A 69 -13.65 -1.43 5.78
CA MET A 69 -12.35 -0.78 5.94
C MET A 69 -11.82 -0.95 7.37
N THR A 70 -10.80 -1.81 7.51
CA THR A 70 -10.15 -2.17 8.77
C THR A 70 -8.96 -1.28 9.17
N GLY A 71 -8.46 -0.45 8.23
CA GLY A 71 -7.38 0.51 8.49
C GLY A 71 -7.85 1.80 9.15
N ILE A 72 -6.89 2.69 9.45
CA ILE A 72 -7.10 3.98 10.12
C ILE A 72 -6.64 5.11 9.19
N PRO A 73 -7.35 6.25 9.09
CA PRO A 73 -6.90 7.39 8.29
C PRO A 73 -5.51 7.91 8.68
N ILE A 74 -4.64 8.10 7.68
CA ILE A 74 -3.28 8.64 7.81
C ILE A 74 -3.38 10.14 8.16
N GLN A 75 -3.32 10.45 9.46
CA GLN A 75 -3.63 11.78 9.99
C GLN A 75 -2.70 12.89 9.49
N GLU A 76 -1.44 12.55 9.20
CA GLU A 76 -0.40 13.42 8.66
C GLU A 76 -0.86 14.21 7.41
N ILE A 77 -1.71 13.62 6.57
CA ILE A 77 -2.17 14.22 5.30
C ILE A 77 -3.17 15.36 5.52
N PHE A 78 -3.92 15.35 6.63
CA PHE A 78 -4.93 16.37 6.94
C PHE A 78 -4.35 17.60 7.65
N ARG A 79 -3.05 17.57 7.99
CA ARG A 79 -2.36 18.67 8.68
C ARG A 79 -2.16 19.85 7.71
N LYS A 80 -2.37 21.07 8.21
CA LYS A 80 -2.19 22.34 7.49
C LYS A 80 -1.07 23.16 8.12
#